data_AF-A0A7L8GFD3-F1
#
_entry.id   AF-A0A7L8GFD3-F1
#
_cell.length_a   1.000
_cell.length_b   1.000
_cell.length_c   1.000
_cell.angle_alpha   90.00
_cell.angle_beta   90.00
_cell.angle_gamma   90.00
#
_symmetry.space_group_name_H-M   'P 1'
#
loop_
_entity.id
_entity.type
_entity.pdbx_description
1 polymer ?
#
loop_
_entity_poly.entity_id
_entity_poly.type
_entity_poly.pdbx_seq_one_letter_code
_entity_poly.pdbx_strand_id
1 'polypeptide(L)'
;KNFMELEKSSPIECGMNPINSPRTPFSIQFFLIAIMFMIFDVEIALIIPLPLIKMFNMKMFLLTTFTFLLILLLGIIYEWHNGALE
;
A
#
# COMPACT_ATOMS: atom_id res chain seq x y z
N LYS A 1 37.27 -14.15 23.28
CA LYS A 1 36.53 -13.39 22.24
C LYS A 1 37.16 -12.02 22.17
N ASN A 2 37.68 -11.62 21.01
CA ASN A 2 38.37 -10.34 20.89
C ASN A 2 37.37 -9.21 21.12
N PHE A 3 37.70 -8.21 21.94
CA PHE A 3 36.81 -7.05 22.19
C PHE A 3 36.41 -6.36 20.88
N MET A 4 37.34 -6.30 19.93
CA MET A 4 37.14 -5.75 18.60
C MET A 4 36.13 -6.55 17.73
N GLU A 5 35.94 -7.85 18.01
CA GLU A 5 34.88 -8.63 17.34
C GLU A 5 33.50 -8.32 17.91
N LEU A 6 33.41 -7.97 19.21
CA LEU A 6 32.15 -7.61 19.86
C LEU A 6 31.62 -6.27 19.34
N GLU A 7 32.49 -5.26 19.20
CA GLU A 7 32.12 -3.94 18.63
C GLU A 7 31.72 -4.00 17.14
N LYS A 8 32.31 -4.92 16.36
CA LYS A 8 31.87 -5.14 14.98
C LYS A 8 30.50 -5.81 14.91
N SER A 9 30.11 -6.56 15.94
CA SER A 9 28.82 -7.25 16.01
C SER A 9 27.72 -6.44 16.70
N SER A 10 28.04 -5.27 17.26
CA SER A 10 27.05 -4.40 17.90
C SER A 10 26.25 -3.58 16.88
N PRO A 11 24.99 -3.22 17.19
CA PRO A 11 24.18 -2.38 16.32
C PRO A 11 24.85 -1.04 16.06
N ILE A 12 24.81 -0.59 14.80
CA ILE A 12 25.37 0.69 14.39
C ILE A 12 24.36 1.79 14.70
N GLU A 13 24.78 2.75 15.50
CA GLU A 13 24.06 3.97 15.81
C GLU A 13 24.98 5.19 15.57
N CYS A 14 24.52 6.41 15.86
CA CYS A 14 25.30 7.64 15.67
C CYS A 14 26.38 7.82 16.77
N GLY A 15 27.23 6.81 16.97
CA GLY A 15 28.28 6.78 18.00
C GLY A 15 27.78 6.54 19.43
N MET A 16 26.51 6.19 19.60
CA MET A 16 25.88 5.88 20.89
C MET A 16 25.51 4.40 20.98
N ASN A 17 25.29 3.92 22.21
CA ASN A 17 24.75 2.59 22.44
C ASN A 17 23.23 2.60 22.25
N PRO A 18 22.65 1.56 21.64
CA PRO A 18 21.21 1.47 21.38
C PRO A 18 20.40 1.64 22.65
N ILE A 19 19.59 2.69 22.69
CA ILE A 19 18.72 3.02 23.84
C ILE A 19 17.55 2.02 23.90
N ASN A 20 17.02 1.66 22.74
CA ASN A 20 15.89 0.73 22.59
C ASN A 20 16.29 -0.47 21.73
N SER A 21 15.57 -1.58 21.89
CA SER A 21 15.70 -2.70 20.96
C SER A 21 15.31 -2.26 19.54
N PRO A 22 15.96 -2.75 18.48
CA PRO A 22 15.59 -2.43 17.10
C PRO A 22 14.20 -2.94 16.67
N ARG A 23 13.51 -3.70 17.54
CA ARG A 23 12.15 -4.19 17.33
C ARG A 23 11.10 -3.30 18.00
N THR A 24 11.20 -1.99 17.79
CA THR A 24 10.16 -1.06 18.20
C THR A 24 8.97 -1.13 17.25
N PRO A 25 7.73 -0.90 17.74
CA PRO A 25 6.58 -0.79 16.87
C PRO A 25 6.78 0.39 15.91
N PHE A 26 6.62 0.10 14.62
CA PHE A 26 6.67 1.07 13.54
C PHE A 26 5.30 1.72 13.33
N SER A 27 5.24 2.88 12.66
CA SER A 27 3.96 3.56 12.43
C SER A 27 3.07 2.76 11.47
N ILE A 28 1.81 2.54 11.89
CA ILE A 28 0.81 1.75 11.16
C ILE A 28 0.34 2.47 9.89
N GLN A 29 0.49 3.79 9.81
CA GLN A 29 0.13 4.60 8.64
C GLN A 29 0.79 4.09 7.36
N PHE A 30 2.10 3.82 7.38
CA PHE A 30 2.80 3.29 6.20
C PHE A 30 2.34 1.89 5.80
N PHE A 31 1.90 1.09 6.77
CA PHE A 31 1.33 -0.23 6.49
C PHE A 31 -0.04 -0.11 5.80
N LEU A 32 -0.88 0.83 6.22
CA LEU A 32 -2.16 1.10 5.56
C LEU A 32 -1.96 1.61 4.12
N ILE A 33 -0.99 2.50 3.90
CA ILE A 33 -0.63 2.97 2.55
C ILE A 33 -0.18 1.80 1.67
N ALA A 34 0.60 0.85 2.19
CA ALA A 34 1.05 -0.32 1.44
C ALA A 34 -0.12 -1.25 1.04
N ILE A 35 -1.08 -1.47 1.95
CA ILE A 35 -2.29 -2.25 1.64
C ILE A 35 -3.13 -1.55 0.57
N MET A 36 -3.34 -0.24 0.72
CA MET A 36 -4.09 0.56 -0.25
C MET A 36 -3.45 0.49 -1.64
N PHE A 37 -2.12 0.64 -1.72
CA PHE A 37 -1.38 0.46 -2.98
C PHE A 37 -1.57 -0.95 -3.58
N MET A 38 -1.53 -2.00 -2.74
CA MET A 38 -1.73 -3.37 -3.19
C MET A 38 -3.15 -3.59 -3.76
N ILE A 39 -4.18 -3.01 -3.15
CA ILE A 39 -5.56 -3.08 -3.65
C ILE A 39 -5.66 -2.35 -4.98
N PHE A 40 -5.15 -1.12 -5.08
CA PHE A 40 -5.16 -0.34 -6.32
C PHE A 40 -4.44 -1.03 -7.48
N ASP A 41 -3.32 -1.73 -7.22
CA ASP A 41 -2.59 -2.46 -8.26
C ASP A 41 -3.46 -3.59 -8.86
N VAL A 42 -4.20 -4.31 -8.01
CA VAL A 42 -5.17 -5.34 -8.44
C VAL A 42 -6.32 -4.71 -9.23
N GLU A 43 -6.83 -3.55 -8.80
CA GLU A 43 -7.91 -2.85 -9.49
C GLU A 43 -7.48 -2.35 -10.87
N ILE A 44 -6.27 -1.78 -11.00
CA ILE A 44 -5.71 -1.35 -12.28
C ILE A 44 -5.52 -2.55 -13.22
N ALA A 45 -5.05 -3.69 -12.71
CA ALA A 45 -4.94 -4.91 -13.49
C ALA A 45 -6.28 -5.37 -14.09
N LEU A 46 -7.40 -5.11 -13.40
CA LEU A 46 -8.76 -5.38 -13.90
C LEU A 46 -9.25 -4.32 -14.91
N ILE A 47 -8.79 -3.07 -14.80
CA ILE A 47 -9.18 -1.97 -15.72
C ILE A 47 -8.51 -2.11 -17.08
N ILE A 48 -7.22 -2.44 -17.13
CA ILE A 48 -6.41 -2.51 -18.35
C ILE A 48 -7.06 -3.35 -19.48
N PRO A 49 -7.64 -4.53 -19.23
CA PRO A 49 -8.26 -5.31 -20.30
C PRO A 49 -9.62 -4.75 -20.78
N LEU A 50 -10.30 -3.88 -20.03
CA LEU A 50 -11.67 -3.44 -20.36
C LEU A 50 -11.80 -2.82 -21.77
N PRO A 51 -10.92 -1.91 -22.23
CA PRO A 51 -11.04 -1.30 -23.56
C PRO A 51 -10.75 -2.28 -24.72
N LEU A 52 -10.05 -3.38 -24.42
CA LEU A 52 -9.67 -4.39 -25.41
C LEU A 52 -10.82 -5.37 -25.69
N ILE A 53 -11.83 -5.43 -24.81
CA ILE A 53 -12.96 -6.33 -24.95
C ILE A 53 -13.93 -5.77 -26.00
N LYS A 54 -14.05 -6.48 -27.13
CA LYS A 54 -15.02 -6.15 -28.17
C LYS A 54 -16.41 -6.62 -27.72
N MET A 55 -17.18 -5.75 -27.07
CA MET A 55 -18.54 -6.08 -26.63
C MET A 55 -19.59 -5.86 -27.72
N PHE A 56 -20.52 -6.81 -27.83
CA PHE A 56 -21.69 -6.71 -28.71
C PHE A 56 -22.69 -5.62 -28.29
N ASN A 57 -22.68 -5.19 -27.02
CA ASN A 57 -23.60 -4.20 -26.49
C ASN A 57 -22.85 -3.05 -25.78
N MET A 58 -22.63 -1.95 -26.51
CA MET A 58 -21.90 -0.78 -26.02
C MET A 58 -22.57 -0.12 -24.81
N LYS A 59 -23.92 -0.13 -24.72
CA LYS A 59 -24.63 0.47 -23.58
C LYS A 59 -24.38 -0.30 -22.28
N MET A 60 -24.39 -1.63 -22.36
CA MET A 60 -24.16 -2.48 -21.19
C MET A 60 -22.70 -2.38 -20.73
N PHE A 61 -21.75 -2.33 -21.67
CA PHE A 61 -20.33 -2.08 -21.37
C PHE A 61 -20.09 -0.73 -20.66
N LEU A 62 -20.69 0.35 -21.17
CA LEU A 62 -20.58 1.66 -20.54
C LEU A 62 -21.18 1.67 -19.14
N LEU A 63 -22.31 1.00 -18.93
CA LEU A 63 -22.93 0.90 -17.61
C LEU A 63 -22.04 0.14 -16.63
N THR A 64 -21.49 -1.02 -17.01
CA THR A 64 -20.66 -1.84 -16.12
C THR A 64 -19.36 -1.13 -15.76
N THR A 65 -18.67 -0.55 -16.75
CA THR A 65 -17.44 0.23 -16.52
C THR A 65 -17.70 1.44 -15.62
N PHE A 66 -18.80 2.16 -15.83
CA PHE A 66 -19.20 3.27 -14.96
C PHE A 66 -19.49 2.82 -13.53
N THR A 67 -20.25 1.74 -13.34
CA THR A 67 -20.53 1.21 -11.99
C THR A 67 -19.26 0.75 -11.30
N PHE A 68 -18.32 0.16 -12.03
CA PHE A 68 -17.04 -0.29 -11.51
C PHE A 68 -16.20 0.90 -11.01
N LEU A 69 -16.05 1.95 -11.83
CA LEU A 69 -15.34 3.19 -11.44
C LEU A 69 -15.99 3.89 -10.22
N LEU A 70 -17.31 3.82 -10.10
CA LEU A 70 -18.03 4.43 -8.99
C LEU A 70 -17.73 3.71 -7.66
N ILE A 71 -17.70 2.37 -7.67
CA ILE A 71 -17.32 1.57 -6.50
C ILE A 71 -15.89 1.90 -6.05
N LEU A 72 -14.96 2.02 -7.00
CA LEU A 72 -13.58 2.43 -6.73
C LEU A 72 -13.54 3.78 -6.01
N LEU A 73 -14.15 4.81 -6.60
CA LEU A 73 -14.18 6.16 -6.02
C LEU A 73 -14.76 6.19 -4.59
N LEU A 74 -15.83 5.43 -4.34
CA LEU A 74 -16.42 5.36 -3.01
C LEU A 74 -15.49 4.72 -1.97
N GLY A 75 -14.75 3.67 -2.36
CA GLY A 75 -13.75 3.04 -1.49
C GLY A 75 -12.66 4.02 -1.05
N ILE A 76 -12.13 4.79 -2.00
CA ILE A 76 -11.10 5.81 -1.73
C ILE A 76 -11.61 6.90 -0.79
N ILE A 77 -12.82 7.42 -1.05
CA ILE A 77 -13.41 8.48 -0.22
C ILE A 77 -13.61 7.98 1.22
N TYR A 78 -14.03 6.73 1.39
CA TYR A 78 -14.21 6.12 2.69
C TYR A 78 -12.88 5.98 3.45
N GLU A 79 -11.83 5.49 2.81
CA GLU A 79 -10.50 5.35 3.42
C GLU A 79 -9.88 6.72 3.76
N TRP A 80 -10.08 7.72 2.89
CA TRP A 80 -9.62 9.08 3.16
C TRP A 80 -10.32 9.68 4.38
N HIS A 81 -11.64 9.54 4.49
CA HIS A 81 -12.37 10.03 5.66
C HIS A 81 -11.91 9.38 6.98
N ASN A 82 -11.41 8.14 6.93
CA ASN A 82 -10.89 7.43 8.11
C ASN A 82 -9.44 7.81 8.47
N GLY A 83 -8.82 8.76 7.77
CA GLY A 83 -7.48 9.24 8.07
C GLY A 83 -6.36 8.27 7.68
N ALA A 84 -6.63 7.32 6.77
CA ALA A 84 -5.58 6.41 6.27
C ALA A 84 -4.50 7.12 5.44
N LEU A 85 -4.81 8.32 4.96
CA LEU A 85 -3.97 9.18 4.09
C LEU A 85 -3.39 10.42 4.81
N GLU A 86 -3.63 10.60 6.11
CA GLU A 86 -2.99 11.63 6.96
C GLU A 86 -1.75 11.07 7.68
#